data_AF-A0A2N9ALY5-F1
#
_entry.id   AF-A0A2N9ALY5-F1
#
_cell.length_a   1.000
_cell.length_b   1.000
_cell.length_c   1.000
_cell.angle_alpha   90.00
_cell.angle_beta   90.00
_cell.angle_gamma   90.00
#
_symmetry.space_group_name_H-M   'P 1'
#
loop_
_entity.id
_entity.type
_entity.pdbx_description
1 polymer ?
#
loop_
_entity_poly.entity_id
_entity_poly.type
_entity_poly.pdbx_seq_one_letter_code
_entity_poly.pdbx_strand_id
1 'polypeptide(L)'
;MDVRTRRLLEAPIVPTLARMAAPNILVMAVQTSVGLIETYFVSMLGTDALAGMALVFPVVMLVQMLSAGGMGGAIQSAVSRTLGADRQADAGVLAWHAMVLGLGLGIATSLVPFRSGQPSTRRWAGPEARSERRPPTRPSCSAGRS
;
A
#
# COMPACT_ATOMS: atom_id res chain seq x y z
N MET A 1 38.18 -21.58 -21.05
CA MET A 1 37.10 -20.62 -20.73
C MET A 1 36.69 -19.94 -22.03
N ASP A 2 35.46 -20.20 -22.44
CA ASP A 2 35.02 -20.13 -23.84
C ASP A 2 34.60 -18.72 -24.29
N VAL A 3 34.95 -18.35 -25.53
CA VAL A 3 34.66 -17.03 -26.15
C VAL A 3 33.15 -16.79 -26.31
N ARG A 4 32.35 -17.87 -26.33
CA ARG A 4 30.87 -17.83 -26.29
C ARG A 4 30.33 -17.24 -24.98
N THR A 5 30.94 -17.57 -23.84
CA THR A 5 30.53 -17.03 -22.53
C THR A 5 30.77 -15.53 -22.46
N ARG A 6 31.87 -15.04 -23.04
CA ARG A 6 32.18 -13.61 -23.12
C ARG A 6 31.21 -12.84 -24.03
N ARG A 7 30.74 -13.45 -25.12
CA ARG A 7 29.72 -12.86 -26.02
C ARG A 7 28.31 -12.77 -25.43
N LEU A 8 27.94 -13.67 -24.51
CA LEU A 8 26.67 -13.55 -23.77
C LEU A 8 26.72 -12.46 -22.68
N LEU A 9 27.91 -12.10 -22.20
CA LEU A 9 28.10 -11.08 -21.16
C LEU A 9 28.22 -9.65 -21.71
N GLU A 10 28.66 -9.45 -22.96
CA GLU A 10 29.01 -8.11 -23.48
C GLU A 10 28.08 -7.51 -24.58
N ALA A 11 27.09 -8.22 -25.16
CA ALA A 11 26.16 -7.60 -26.14
C ALA A 11 24.80 -8.33 -26.26
N PRO A 12 23.67 -7.67 -26.63
CA PRO A 12 23.04 -6.45 -26.15
C PRO A 12 21.81 -6.77 -25.25
N ILE A 13 21.89 -7.82 -24.43
CA ILE A 13 20.80 -8.23 -23.53
C ILE A 13 20.75 -7.30 -22.30
N VAL A 14 21.91 -6.92 -21.76
CA VAL A 14 22.03 -5.98 -20.62
C VAL A 14 21.40 -4.63 -20.90
N PRO A 15 21.65 -3.92 -22.03
CA PRO A 15 20.98 -2.64 -22.29
C PRO A 15 19.48 -2.79 -22.57
N THR A 16 19.05 -3.89 -23.19
CA THR A 16 17.61 -4.15 -23.45
C THR A 16 16.86 -4.44 -22.15
N LEU A 17 17.43 -5.29 -21.29
CA LEU A 17 16.91 -5.55 -19.95
C LEU A 17 16.98 -4.31 -19.07
N ALA A 18 18.06 -3.54 -19.12
CA ALA A 18 18.19 -2.28 -18.38
C ALA A 18 17.13 -1.26 -18.84
N ARG A 19 16.83 -1.19 -20.14
CA ARG A 19 15.77 -0.31 -20.67
C ARG A 19 14.36 -0.74 -20.27
N MET A 20 14.13 -2.05 -20.07
CA MET A 20 12.87 -2.56 -19.52
C MET A 20 12.79 -2.49 -17.99
N ALA A 21 13.92 -2.60 -17.29
CA ALA A 21 14.00 -2.53 -15.82
C ALA A 21 14.03 -1.10 -15.30
N ALA A 22 14.59 -0.14 -16.06
CA ALA A 22 14.62 1.28 -15.72
C ALA A 22 13.24 1.84 -15.32
N PRO A 23 12.16 1.64 -16.09
CA PRO A 23 10.84 2.12 -15.67
C PRO A 23 10.36 1.45 -14.38
N ASN A 24 10.63 0.16 -14.17
CA ASN A 24 10.23 -0.52 -12.94
C ASN A 24 10.98 0.02 -11.71
N ILE A 25 12.28 0.24 -11.82
CA ILE A 25 13.10 0.83 -10.75
C ILE A 25 12.62 2.25 -10.42
N LEU A 26 12.31 3.05 -11.44
CA LEU A 26 11.75 4.39 -11.25
C LEU A 26 10.43 4.34 -10.48
N VAL A 27 9.53 3.42 -10.81
CA VAL A 27 8.26 3.24 -10.08
C VAL A 27 8.51 2.84 -8.63
N MET A 28 9.43 1.92 -8.35
CA MET A 28 9.75 1.54 -6.97
C MET A 28 10.39 2.69 -6.18
N ALA A 29 11.25 3.49 -6.82
CA ALA A 29 11.86 4.67 -6.21
C ALA A 29 10.78 5.70 -5.84
N VAL A 30 9.87 6.02 -6.79
CA VAL A 30 8.75 6.93 -6.55
C VAL A 30 7.83 6.40 -5.43
N GLN A 31 7.48 5.12 -5.44
CA GLN A 31 6.66 4.51 -4.37
C GLN A 31 7.32 4.65 -3.00
N THR A 32 8.62 4.40 -2.91
CA THR A 32 9.37 4.53 -1.65
C THR A 32 9.41 5.99 -1.18
N SER A 33 9.64 6.94 -2.10
CA SER A 33 9.61 8.37 -1.80
C SER A 33 8.24 8.83 -1.31
N VAL A 34 7.15 8.36 -1.94
CA VAL A 34 5.78 8.68 -1.50
C VAL A 34 5.54 8.19 -0.08
N GLY A 35 5.91 6.94 0.25
CA GLY A 35 5.77 6.43 1.61
C GLY A 35 6.56 7.22 2.66
N LEU A 36 7.77 7.70 2.30
CA LEU A 36 8.55 8.59 3.15
C LEU A 36 7.87 9.95 3.34
N ILE A 37 7.34 10.54 2.27
CA ILE A 37 6.62 11.81 2.30
C ILE A 37 5.37 11.70 3.16
N GLU A 38 4.54 10.66 2.98
CA GLU A 38 3.34 10.43 3.77
C GLU A 38 3.67 10.32 5.27
N THR A 39 4.70 9.54 5.61
CA THR A 39 5.16 9.38 6.99
C THR A 39 5.68 10.70 7.57
N TYR A 40 6.43 11.47 6.78
CA TYR A 40 6.93 12.78 7.17
C TYR A 40 5.81 13.79 7.44
N PHE A 41 4.82 13.88 6.55
CA PHE A 41 3.64 14.74 6.74
C PHE A 41 2.86 14.33 7.99
N VAL A 42 2.63 13.04 8.21
CA VAL A 42 1.95 12.52 9.40
C VAL A 42 2.70 12.85 10.68
N SER A 43 4.03 12.73 10.68
CA SER A 43 4.85 13.03 11.85
C SER A 43 4.77 14.51 12.29
N MET A 44 4.43 15.40 11.36
CA MET A 44 4.25 16.83 11.62
C MET A 44 2.85 17.20 12.16
N LEU A 45 1.85 16.30 12.07
CA LEU A 45 0.46 16.59 12.44
C LEU A 45 0.13 16.35 13.94
N GLY A 46 1.07 15.85 14.74
CA GLY A 46 0.91 15.68 16.20
C GLY A 46 0.29 14.33 16.64
N THR A 47 0.17 14.13 17.96
CA THR A 47 -0.22 12.86 18.60
C THR A 47 -1.62 12.36 18.21
N ASP A 48 -2.59 13.25 17.99
CA ASP A 48 -3.95 12.87 17.56
C ASP A 48 -3.98 12.26 16.15
N ALA A 49 -3.17 12.78 15.22
CA ALA A 49 -3.07 12.23 13.87
C ALA A 49 -2.34 10.88 13.85
N LEU A 50 -1.35 10.70 14.73
CA LEU A 50 -0.61 9.44 14.87
C LEU A 50 -1.51 8.30 15.34
N ALA A 51 -2.44 8.58 16.27
CA ALA A 51 -3.42 7.61 16.76
C ALA A 51 -4.39 7.16 15.66
N GLY A 52 -4.83 8.09 14.79
CA GLY A 52 -5.65 7.76 13.62
C GLY A 52 -4.90 6.87 12.62
N MET A 53 -3.62 7.15 12.38
CA MET A 53 -2.80 6.39 11.44
C MET A 53 -2.52 4.94 11.89
N ALA A 54 -2.40 4.69 13.19
CA ALA A 54 -2.26 3.33 13.73
C ALA A 54 -3.46 2.43 13.38
N LEU A 55 -4.66 3.00 13.26
CA LEU A 55 -5.86 2.28 12.84
C LEU A 55 -5.94 2.08 11.33
N VAL A 56 -5.37 3.00 10.55
CA VAL A 56 -5.39 2.97 9.08
C VAL A 56 -4.31 2.02 8.54
N PHE A 57 -3.17 1.90 9.23
CA PHE A 57 -2.03 1.08 8.78
C PHE A 57 -2.40 -0.39 8.45
N PRO A 58 -3.14 -1.14 9.31
CA PRO A 58 -3.56 -2.50 8.98
C PRO A 58 -4.53 -2.57 7.80
N VAL A 59 -5.41 -1.57 7.68
CA VAL A 59 -6.39 -1.48 6.58
C VAL A 59 -5.68 -1.25 5.25
N VAL A 60 -4.72 -0.32 5.23
CA VAL A 60 -3.89 -0.04 4.05
C VAL A 60 -3.09 -1.27 3.65
N MET A 61 -2.44 -1.97 4.59
CA MET A 61 -1.73 -3.22 4.27
C MET A 61 -2.64 -4.28 3.67
N LEU A 62 -3.86 -4.44 4.21
CA LEU A 62 -4.83 -5.41 3.70
C LEU A 62 -5.26 -5.06 2.27
N VAL A 63 -5.59 -3.80 2.02
CA VAL A 63 -5.96 -3.32 0.67
C VAL A 63 -4.79 -3.49 -0.30
N GLN A 64 -3.57 -3.17 0.12
CA GLN A 64 -2.37 -3.33 -0.71
C GLN A 64 -2.11 -4.81 -1.05
N MET A 65 -2.21 -5.73 -0.10
CA MET A 65 -2.04 -7.17 -0.39
C MET A 65 -3.13 -7.73 -1.31
N LEU A 66 -4.39 -7.33 -1.11
CA LEU A 66 -5.49 -7.74 -1.99
C LEU A 66 -5.29 -7.21 -3.41
N SER A 67 -4.88 -5.95 -3.55
CA SER A 67 -4.76 -5.29 -4.84
C SER A 67 -3.51 -5.72 -5.60
N ALA A 68 -2.32 -5.61 -4.99
CA ALA A 68 -1.05 -5.92 -5.62
C ALA A 68 -0.77 -7.44 -5.70
N GLY A 69 -1.11 -8.18 -4.65
CA GLY A 69 -0.83 -9.62 -4.56
C GLY A 69 -1.93 -10.50 -5.14
N GLY A 70 -3.18 -10.29 -4.71
CA GLY A 70 -4.31 -11.14 -5.08
C GLY A 70 -4.83 -10.87 -6.49
N MET A 71 -5.30 -9.64 -6.75
CA MET A 71 -5.92 -9.29 -8.03
C MET A 71 -4.91 -9.01 -9.13
N GLY A 72 -3.92 -8.16 -8.86
CA GLY A 72 -2.90 -7.79 -9.85
C GLY A 72 -2.18 -9.01 -10.42
N GLY A 73 -1.76 -9.91 -9.53
CA GLY A 73 -1.13 -11.18 -9.91
C GLY A 73 -2.07 -12.13 -10.67
N ALA A 74 -3.33 -12.26 -10.25
CA ALA A 74 -4.30 -13.15 -10.91
C ALA A 74 -4.64 -12.69 -12.33
N ILE A 75 -4.87 -11.38 -12.51
CA ILE A 75 -5.18 -10.79 -13.83
C ILE A 75 -3.97 -10.88 -14.76
N GLN A 76 -2.79 -10.51 -14.26
CA GLN A 76 -1.55 -10.58 -15.05
C GLN A 76 -1.27 -12.03 -15.50
N SER A 77 -1.45 -13.03 -14.62
CA SER A 77 -1.24 -14.44 -14.98
C SER A 77 -2.24 -14.93 -16.03
N ALA A 78 -3.51 -14.52 -15.95
CA ALA A 78 -4.53 -14.88 -16.93
C ALA A 78 -4.26 -14.25 -18.31
N VAL A 79 -3.83 -12.98 -18.33
CA VAL A 79 -3.46 -12.25 -19.55
C VAL A 79 -2.18 -12.82 -20.16
N SER A 80 -1.15 -13.13 -19.36
CA SER A 80 0.09 -13.75 -19.86
C SER A 80 -0.16 -15.12 -20.51
N ARG A 81 -1.08 -15.93 -19.98
CA ARG A 81 -1.43 -17.23 -20.57
C ARG A 81 -2.18 -17.11 -21.90
N THR A 82 -3.07 -16.13 -22.03
CA THR A 82 -3.83 -15.92 -23.28
C THR A 82 -2.96 -15.30 -24.38
N LEU A 83 -2.09 -14.36 -24.03
CA LEU A 83 -1.07 -13.82 -24.93
C LEU A 83 -0.07 -14.89 -25.40
N GLY A 84 0.38 -15.77 -24.49
CA GLY A 84 1.29 -16.87 -24.82
C GLY A 84 0.67 -17.97 -25.72
N ALA A 85 -0.66 -18.01 -25.84
CA ALA A 85 -1.40 -18.96 -26.67
C ALA A 85 -1.78 -18.42 -28.07
N ASP A 86 -1.24 -17.25 -28.47
CA ASP A 86 -1.51 -16.54 -29.74
C ASP A 86 -3.00 -16.16 -29.99
N ARG A 87 -3.84 -16.24 -28.96
CA ARG A 87 -5.27 -15.92 -29.02
C ARG A 87 -5.55 -14.48 -28.61
N GLN A 88 -4.98 -13.54 -29.36
CA GLN A 88 -5.06 -12.08 -29.09
C GLN A 88 -6.51 -11.56 -29.01
N ALA A 89 -7.42 -12.10 -29.83
CA ALA A 89 -8.83 -11.71 -29.82
C ALA A 89 -9.54 -12.09 -28.51
N ASP A 90 -9.21 -13.26 -27.94
CA ASP A 90 -9.76 -13.71 -26.67
C ASP A 90 -9.13 -13.00 -25.47
N ALA A 91 -7.86 -12.56 -25.60
CA ALA A 91 -7.18 -11.77 -24.58
C ALA A 91 -7.89 -10.43 -24.33
N GLY A 92 -8.43 -9.79 -25.36
CA GLY A 92 -9.20 -8.54 -25.23
C GLY A 92 -10.49 -8.71 -24.45
N VAL A 93 -11.25 -9.78 -24.73
CA VAL A 93 -12.50 -10.09 -24.00
C VAL A 93 -12.20 -10.46 -22.55
N LEU A 94 -11.13 -11.22 -22.31
CA LEU A 94 -10.72 -11.60 -20.95
C LEU A 94 -10.22 -10.38 -20.15
N ALA A 95 -9.48 -9.47 -20.78
CA ALA A 95 -9.06 -8.23 -20.15
C ALA A 95 -10.26 -7.36 -19.74
N TRP A 96 -11.31 -7.30 -20.57
CA TRP A 96 -12.54 -6.60 -20.22
C TRP A 96 -13.23 -7.20 -18.98
N HIS A 97 -13.33 -8.53 -18.91
CA HIS A 97 -13.88 -9.21 -17.74
C HIS A 97 -13.02 -9.00 -16.49
N ALA A 98 -11.69 -9.06 -16.63
CA ALA A 98 -10.76 -8.76 -15.55
C ALA A 98 -10.90 -7.31 -15.06
N MET A 99 -11.13 -6.36 -15.96
CA MET A 99 -11.34 -4.95 -15.63
C MET A 99 -12.65 -4.75 -14.86
N VAL A 100 -13.74 -5.39 -15.30
CA VAL A 100 -15.05 -5.37 -14.59
C VAL A 100 -14.94 -6.01 -13.21
N LEU A 101 -14.25 -7.14 -13.09
CA LEU A 101 -14.02 -7.81 -11.80
C LEU A 101 -13.14 -6.96 -10.86
N GLY A 102 -12.10 -6.32 -11.40
CA GLY A 102 -11.24 -5.40 -10.65
C GLY A 102 -12.00 -4.17 -10.14
N LEU A 103 -12.84 -3.58 -10.99
CA LEU A 103 -13.74 -2.47 -10.61
C LEU A 103 -14.75 -2.92 -9.54
N GLY A 104 -15.36 -4.09 -9.71
CA GLY A 104 -16.30 -4.66 -8.74
C GLY A 104 -15.65 -4.88 -7.38
N LEU A 105 -14.45 -5.47 -7.35
CA LEU A 105 -13.73 -5.68 -6.09
C LEU A 105 -13.22 -4.37 -5.49
N GLY A 106 -12.78 -3.41 -6.30
CA GLY A 106 -12.35 -2.08 -5.84
C GLY A 106 -13.48 -1.28 -5.20
N ILE A 107 -14.69 -1.37 -5.76
CA ILE A 107 -15.91 -0.82 -5.15
C ILE A 107 -16.22 -1.56 -3.85
N ALA A 108 -16.12 -2.89 -3.83
CA ALA A 108 -16.34 -3.68 -2.62
C ALA A 108 -15.38 -3.32 -1.48
N THR A 109 -14.06 -3.24 -1.75
CA THR A 109 -13.05 -2.87 -0.73
C THR A 109 -13.17 -1.42 -0.29
N SER A 110 -13.72 -0.52 -1.12
CA SER A 110 -14.03 0.86 -0.74
C SER A 110 -15.30 0.98 0.11
N LEU A 111 -16.32 0.15 -0.16
CA LEU A 111 -17.58 0.11 0.59
C LEU A 111 -17.43 -0.52 1.98
N VAL A 112 -16.51 -1.47 2.15
CA VAL A 112 -16.24 -2.14 3.44
C VAL A 112 -15.89 -1.15 4.57
N PRO A 113 -14.89 -0.26 4.43
CA PRO A 113 -14.59 0.73 5.46
C PRO A 113 -15.69 1.77 5.61
N PHE A 114 -16.37 2.17 4.53
CA PHE A 114 -17.48 3.14 4.61
C PHE A 114 -18.68 2.58 5.40
N ARG A 115 -19.06 1.31 5.18
CA ARG A 115 -20.12 0.64 5.97
C ARG A 115 -19.73 0.41 7.43
N SER A 116 -18.43 0.27 7.72
CA SER A 116 -17.93 0.03 9.08
C SER A 116 -17.69 1.32 9.89
N GLY A 117 -17.87 2.49 9.27
CA GLY A 117 -17.43 3.80 9.75
C GLY A 117 -18.19 4.46 10.91
N GLN A 118 -19.09 3.77 11.62
CA GLN A 118 -19.81 4.36 12.77
C GLN A 118 -19.75 3.56 14.09
N PRO A 119 -19.72 2.21 14.12
CA PRO A 119 -19.67 1.49 15.41
C PRO A 119 -18.28 0.93 15.79
N SER A 120 -17.38 0.66 14.83
CA SER A 120 -16.18 -0.16 15.10
C SER A 120 -14.96 0.64 15.56
N THR A 121 -14.73 1.85 15.06
CA THR A 121 -13.57 2.69 15.43
C THR A 121 -13.50 3.01 16.94
N ARG A 122 -14.63 2.90 17.66
CA ARG A 122 -14.71 3.05 19.12
C ARG A 122 -14.22 1.83 19.92
N ARG A 123 -14.12 0.64 19.32
CA ARG A 123 -13.63 -0.58 20.01
C ARG A 123 -12.10 -0.74 19.96
N TRP A 124 -11.44 -0.05 19.02
CA TRP A 124 -9.99 -0.15 18.80
C TRP A 124 -9.22 1.11 19.20
N ALA A 125 -9.93 2.20 19.51
CA ALA A 125 -9.35 3.36 20.18
C ALA A 125 -8.88 2.94 21.58
N GLY A 126 -7.59 2.66 21.70
CA GLY A 126 -6.94 2.27 22.94
C GLY A 126 -7.09 3.30 24.07
N PRO A 127 -6.79 2.92 25.32
CA PRO A 127 -6.98 3.74 26.51
C PRO A 127 -6.17 5.06 26.55
N GLU A 128 -5.30 5.31 25.59
CA GLU A 128 -4.40 6.48 25.49
C GLU A 128 -5.15 7.80 25.27
N ALA A 129 -6.30 7.78 24.58
CA ALA A 129 -7.17 8.96 24.46
C ALA A 129 -7.80 9.41 25.81
N ARG A 130 -7.57 8.66 26.90
CA ARG A 130 -8.06 8.95 28.26
C ARG A 130 -7.01 9.62 29.15
N SER A 131 -5.71 9.61 28.79
CA SER A 131 -4.67 10.25 29.61
C SER A 131 -4.54 11.75 29.37
N GLU A 132 -4.90 12.25 28.18
CA GLU A 132 -4.87 13.70 27.85
C GLU A 132 -6.00 14.50 28.54
N ARG A 133 -7.00 13.82 29.13
CA ARG A 133 -8.04 14.46 29.95
C ARG A 133 -7.72 14.44 31.44
N ARG A 134 -6.44 14.41 31.83
CA ARG A 134 -6.06 14.75 33.20
C ARG A 134 -5.94 16.27 33.27
N PRO A 135 -6.86 16.98 33.96
CA PRO A 135 -6.66 18.41 34.21
C PRO A 135 -5.33 18.59 34.96
N PRO A 136 -4.61 19.70 34.73
CA PRO A 136 -3.34 19.95 35.41
C PRO A 136 -3.59 19.86 36.91
N THR A 137 -2.97 18.86 37.54
CA THR A 137 -2.90 18.75 38.99
C THR A 137 -2.33 20.06 39.51
N ARG A 138 -3.19 20.86 40.15
CA ARG A 138 -2.80 22.08 40.83
C ARG A 138 -1.61 21.75 41.75
N PRO A 139 -0.52 22.53 41.72
CA PRO A 139 0.55 22.32 42.69
C PRO A 139 -0.04 22.51 44.09
N SER A 140 0.13 21.49 44.93
CA SER A 140 -0.21 21.52 46.34
C SER A 140 0.65 22.58 47.03
N CYS A 141 0.14 23.80 47.06
CA CYS A 141 0.64 24.88 47.90
C CYS A 141 -0.16 24.86 49.21
N SER A 142 0.30 24.04 50.15
CA SER A 142 0.05 24.19 51.59
C SER A 142 1.42 24.05 52.24
N ALA A 143 2.24 25.09 52.27
CA ALA A 143 2.12 26.24 53.17
C ALA A 143 1.94 25.77 54.62
N GLY A 144 3.00 25.97 55.40
CA GLY A 144 3.05 25.69 56.82
C GLY A 144 1.96 26.37 57.63
N ARG A 145 1.58 25.66 58.68
CA ARG A 145 0.81 25.98 59.89
C ARG A 145 0.57 24.58 60.45
N SER A 146 1.15 24.16 61.55
CA SER A 146 1.33 24.80 62.85
C SER A 146 2.19 23.87 63.70
#